data_AF-A0A166T9N8-F1
#
_entry.id   AF-A0A166T9N8-F1
#
_cell.length_a   1.000
_cell.length_b   1.000
_cell.length_c   1.000
_cell.angle_alpha   90.00
_cell.angle_beta   90.00
_cell.angle_gamma   90.00
#
_symmetry.space_group_name_H-M   'P 1'
#
loop_
_entity.id
_entity.type
_entity.pdbx_description
1 polymer ?
#
loop_
_entity_poly.entity_id
_entity_poly.type
_entity_poly.pdbx_seq_one_letter_code
_entity_poly.pdbx_strand_id
1 'polypeptide(L)'
;MGLSSSHDNESGQHLLAEEYSLDKERNGGFKYYQRSPQIECRWIQSFATSFSLLLNLLLTALCVWFWRKSITTASPLPPWPNTLYSPAQGAVEYEIVTFNSDFAEDHSGTTKFYGASPEANKAWKTLMDPYTVQINGQEAKGISHPTSKISKNPDYYITNLDVYHQLHCLNDIRKFVSHYNSTEHLLDRLQTMHKFHCIDSIRQSLMCNADISLVHWYWAPNPGKHFPNATTTHICKKWTKIEDWAISHRLDEEKFDQRKFID
;
A
#
# COMPACT_ATOMS: atom_id res chain seq x y z
N MET A 1 75.65 58.12 -22.24
CA MET A 1 75.55 56.72 -22.70
C MET A 1 75.13 56.79 -24.16
N GLY A 2 76.02 56.85 -25.17
CA GLY A 2 77.09 55.89 -25.50
C GLY A 2 76.50 54.82 -26.43
N LEU A 3 76.34 55.11 -27.74
CA LEU A 3 77.03 54.48 -28.90
C LEU A 3 76.85 52.95 -28.97
N SER A 4 76.25 52.35 -30.01
CA SER A 4 76.88 51.92 -31.28
C SER A 4 76.18 50.59 -31.67
N SER A 5 75.52 50.44 -32.81
CA SER A 5 76.00 49.92 -34.12
C SER A 5 75.60 48.46 -34.41
N SER A 6 74.83 48.30 -35.50
CA SER A 6 75.03 47.39 -36.65
C SER A 6 75.61 45.98 -36.45
N HIS A 7 74.96 44.96 -37.02
CA HIS A 7 75.34 44.38 -38.32
C HIS A 7 74.51 43.12 -38.66
N ASP A 8 74.17 43.02 -39.94
CA ASP A 8 73.71 41.82 -40.65
C ASP A 8 74.84 40.76 -40.75
N ASN A 9 74.51 39.47 -40.87
CA ASN A 9 74.45 38.76 -42.16
C ASN A 9 74.71 37.23 -42.05
N GLU A 10 74.20 36.54 -43.07
CA GLU A 10 74.12 35.11 -43.36
C GLU A 10 75.40 34.25 -43.34
N SER A 11 75.19 32.92 -43.36
CA SER A 11 75.66 31.98 -44.41
C SER A 11 76.39 30.73 -43.91
N GLY A 12 76.30 29.63 -44.68
CA GLY A 12 77.34 28.60 -44.67
C GLY A 12 76.88 27.14 -44.81
N GLN A 13 76.39 26.75 -45.98
CA GLN A 13 76.57 25.39 -46.48
C GLN A 13 78.06 25.12 -46.70
N HIS A 14 78.58 23.95 -46.33
CA HIS A 14 79.57 23.23 -47.15
C HIS A 14 79.91 21.82 -46.63
N LEU A 15 80.13 20.90 -47.58
CA LEU A 15 80.92 19.63 -47.50
C LEU A 15 80.21 18.45 -46.82
N LEU A 16 79.58 17.48 -47.50
CA LEU A 16 80.02 16.56 -48.56
C LEU A 16 81.33 15.81 -48.30
N ALA A 17 81.13 14.50 -48.12
CA ALA A 17 81.99 13.38 -48.50
C ALA A 17 83.17 13.04 -47.58
N GLU A 18 82.95 12.07 -46.69
CA GLU A 18 83.90 10.96 -46.57
C GLU A 18 83.22 9.71 -45.98
N GLU A 19 83.39 8.60 -46.70
CA GLU A 19 83.33 7.20 -46.26
C GLU A 19 82.01 6.70 -45.63
N TYR A 20 81.10 6.10 -46.38
CA TYR A 20 81.25 4.84 -47.12
C TYR A 20 81.77 3.69 -46.24
N SER A 21 80.85 2.76 -45.98
CA SER A 21 81.08 1.39 -45.55
C SER A 21 81.81 1.19 -44.23
N LEU A 22 81.06 1.17 -43.12
CA LEU A 22 81.07 0.02 -42.23
C LEU A 22 79.68 -0.12 -41.61
N ASP A 23 79.00 -1.12 -42.15
CA ASP A 23 77.98 -1.97 -41.55
C ASP A 23 77.21 -1.45 -40.32
N LYS A 24 75.91 -1.20 -40.46
CA LYS A 24 74.83 -2.22 -40.40
C LYS A 24 74.37 -2.42 -38.95
N GLU A 25 73.06 -2.30 -38.79
CA GLU A 25 72.26 -2.60 -37.59
C GLU A 25 72.23 -1.56 -36.45
N ARG A 26 71.36 -0.54 -36.61
CA ARG A 26 70.32 -0.30 -35.58
C ARG A 26 69.23 0.67 -36.04
N ASN A 27 68.11 0.08 -36.48
CA ASN A 27 66.73 0.54 -36.35
C ASN A 27 66.43 2.06 -36.27
N GLY A 28 65.91 2.59 -37.37
CA GLY A 28 65.03 3.77 -37.42
C GLY A 28 64.75 4.06 -38.89
N GLY A 29 63.56 3.99 -39.45
CA GLY A 29 62.23 4.21 -38.89
C GLY A 29 61.42 4.90 -39.97
N PHE A 30 61.12 4.20 -41.07
CA PHE A 30 60.16 4.67 -42.08
C PHE A 30 58.82 3.98 -41.82
N LYS A 31 57.94 4.65 -41.07
CA LYS A 31 56.55 4.22 -40.90
C LYS A 31 55.77 4.60 -42.15
N TYR A 32 55.42 3.60 -42.95
CA TYR A 32 54.31 3.68 -43.90
C TYR A 32 53.04 4.08 -43.14
N TYR A 33 52.40 5.18 -43.52
CA TYR A 33 51.06 5.51 -43.03
C TYR A 33 50.06 4.60 -43.77
N GLN A 34 49.89 3.38 -43.28
CA GLN A 34 48.83 2.49 -43.71
C GLN A 34 47.49 3.12 -43.30
N ARG A 35 46.69 3.51 -44.28
CA ARG A 35 45.30 3.94 -44.09
C ARG A 35 44.54 2.73 -43.51
N SER A 36 44.16 2.79 -42.23
CA SER A 36 43.43 1.71 -41.57
C SER A 36 42.07 1.49 -42.25
N PRO A 37 41.57 0.23 -42.33
CA PRO A 37 40.33 -0.06 -43.02
C PRO A 37 39.15 0.50 -42.22
N GLN A 38 38.56 1.60 -42.69
CA GLN A 38 37.30 2.16 -42.17
C GLN A 38 36.11 1.16 -42.24
N ILE A 39 36.31 0.01 -42.87
CA ILE A 39 35.28 -1.00 -43.12
C ILE A 39 34.95 -1.76 -41.84
N GLU A 40 35.90 -2.06 -40.94
CA GLU A 40 35.63 -2.89 -39.75
C GLU A 40 34.82 -2.18 -38.64
N CYS A 41 34.77 -0.84 -38.63
CA CYS A 41 33.97 -0.10 -37.64
C CYS A 41 32.47 -0.03 -37.97
N ARG A 42 32.06 -0.14 -39.24
CA ARG A 42 30.64 0.04 -39.64
C ARG A 42 29.73 -1.07 -39.12
N TRP A 43 30.20 -2.32 -39.08
CA TRP A 43 29.43 -3.47 -38.56
C TRP A 43 29.28 -3.40 -37.04
N ILE A 44 30.34 -2.99 -36.33
CA ILE A 44 30.33 -2.80 -34.89
C ILE A 44 29.39 -1.65 -34.51
N GLN A 45 29.43 -0.53 -35.24
CA GLN A 45 28.50 0.59 -35.07
C GLN A 45 27.06 0.21 -35.39
N SER A 46 26.84 -0.56 -36.46
CA SER A 46 25.49 -1.04 -36.84
C SER A 46 24.93 -2.05 -35.83
N PHE A 47 25.78 -2.92 -35.29
CA PHE A 47 25.42 -3.87 -34.24
C PHE A 47 25.13 -3.15 -32.92
N ALA A 48 25.98 -2.21 -32.51
CA ALA A 48 25.79 -1.43 -31.30
C ALA A 48 24.51 -0.56 -31.35
N THR A 49 24.22 0.06 -32.51
CA THR A 49 22.99 0.83 -32.70
C THR A 49 21.75 -0.07 -32.73
N SER A 50 21.81 -1.22 -33.42
CA SER A 50 20.70 -2.20 -33.45
C SER A 50 20.43 -2.79 -32.06
N PHE A 51 21.48 -3.14 -31.32
CA PHE A 51 21.38 -3.62 -29.95
C PHE A 51 20.81 -2.55 -29.01
N SER A 52 21.27 -1.31 -29.13
CA SER A 52 20.73 -0.18 -28.36
C SER A 52 19.25 0.06 -28.67
N LEU A 53 18.84 0.02 -29.94
CA LEU A 53 17.44 0.16 -30.34
C LEU A 53 16.58 -0.97 -29.76
N LEU A 54 17.02 -2.23 -29.87
CA LEU A 54 16.32 -3.38 -29.30
C LEU A 54 16.19 -3.29 -27.78
N LEU A 55 17.26 -2.88 -27.08
CA LEU A 55 17.24 -2.69 -25.64
C LEU A 55 16.25 -1.59 -25.24
N ASN A 56 16.24 -0.45 -25.93
CA ASN A 56 15.29 0.62 -25.66
C ASN A 56 13.84 0.22 -25.98
N LEU A 57 13.61 -0.54 -27.06
CA LEU A 57 12.28 -1.09 -27.37
C LEU A 57 11.80 -2.07 -26.30
N LEU A 58 12.70 -2.92 -25.78
CA LEU A 58 12.38 -3.83 -24.70
C LEU A 58 12.10 -3.10 -23.38
N LEU A 59 12.92 -2.10 -23.03
CA LEU A 59 12.72 -1.28 -21.84
C LEU A 59 11.42 -0.47 -21.92
N THR A 60 11.11 0.12 -23.07
CA THR A 60 9.84 0.84 -23.27
C THR A 60 8.64 -0.10 -23.20
N ALA A 61 8.71 -1.28 -23.83
CA ALA A 61 7.66 -2.29 -23.70
C ALA A 61 7.47 -2.75 -22.24
N LEU A 62 8.55 -2.95 -21.48
CA LEU A 62 8.48 -3.26 -20.06
C LEU A 62 7.86 -2.11 -19.26
N CYS A 63 8.29 -0.86 -19.48
CA CYS A 63 7.69 0.31 -18.84
C CYS A 63 6.20 0.44 -19.14
N VAL A 64 5.77 0.24 -20.40
CA VAL A 64 4.37 0.26 -20.80
C VAL A 64 3.59 -0.89 -20.16
N TRP A 65 4.19 -2.08 -20.05
CA TRP A 65 3.59 -3.23 -19.38
C TRP A 65 3.41 -2.99 -17.88
N PHE A 66 4.44 -2.49 -17.18
CA PHE A 66 4.36 -2.11 -15.77
C PHE A 66 3.36 -0.97 -15.53
N TRP A 67 3.33 0.03 -16.41
CA TRP A 67 2.38 1.15 -16.33
C TRP A 67 0.94 0.71 -16.55
N ARG A 68 0.69 -0.11 -17.59
CA ARG A 68 -0.63 -0.71 -17.83
C ARG A 68 -1.08 -1.56 -16.64
N LYS A 69 -0.20 -2.40 -16.13
CA LYS A 69 -0.48 -3.20 -14.93
C LYS A 69 -0.84 -2.30 -13.75
N SER A 70 -0.04 -1.27 -13.49
CA SER A 70 -0.27 -0.30 -12.42
C SER A 70 -1.59 0.47 -12.55
N ILE A 71 -2.03 0.80 -13.77
CA ILE A 71 -3.32 1.45 -14.02
C ILE A 71 -4.47 0.48 -13.82
N THR A 72 -4.37 -0.75 -14.33
CA THR A 72 -5.44 -1.75 -14.21
C THR A 72 -5.62 -2.29 -12.80
N THR A 73 -4.58 -2.22 -11.95
CA THR A 73 -4.64 -2.66 -10.55
C THR A 73 -4.86 -1.52 -9.56
N ALA A 74 -4.85 -0.25 -10.00
CA ALA A 74 -5.13 0.86 -9.11
C ALA A 74 -6.63 0.89 -8.81
N SER A 75 -7.01 0.46 -7.60
CA SER A 75 -8.33 0.73 -7.06
C SER A 75 -8.67 2.21 -7.24
N PRO A 76 -9.90 2.56 -7.65
CA PRO A 76 -10.32 3.95 -7.75
C PRO A 76 -10.37 4.65 -6.38
N LEU A 77 -10.28 3.89 -5.28
CA LEU A 77 -10.21 4.43 -3.92
C LEU A 77 -8.74 4.67 -3.54
N PRO A 78 -8.39 5.87 -3.02
CA PRO A 78 -7.06 6.08 -2.48
C PRO A 78 -6.84 5.13 -1.31
N PRO A 79 -5.63 4.57 -1.12
CA PRO A 79 -5.31 3.78 0.07
C PRO A 79 -5.58 4.58 1.34
N TRP A 80 -5.61 3.90 2.49
CA TRP A 80 -5.77 4.55 3.78
C TRP A 80 -4.86 5.79 3.88
N PRO A 81 -5.36 6.98 4.25
CA PRO A 81 -4.56 8.18 4.11
C PRO A 81 -3.32 8.17 5.02
N ASN A 82 -2.17 8.55 4.47
CA ASN A 82 -0.90 8.63 5.22
C ASN A 82 -0.87 9.73 6.30
N THR A 83 -1.99 10.42 6.53
CA THR A 83 -2.14 11.47 7.56
C THR A 83 -2.20 10.91 8.98
N LEU A 84 -2.54 9.63 9.13
CA LEU A 84 -2.48 8.91 10.40
C LEU A 84 -1.71 7.61 10.19
N TYR A 85 -0.61 7.44 10.92
CA TYR A 85 0.20 6.22 10.83
C TYR A 85 -0.53 5.02 11.44
N SER A 86 -0.53 3.90 10.71
CA SER A 86 -0.86 2.57 11.22
C SER A 86 0.17 1.55 10.70
N PRO A 87 0.67 0.62 11.53
CA PRO A 87 1.51 -0.49 11.05
C PRO A 87 0.82 -1.38 10.02
N ALA A 88 -0.52 -1.46 10.04
CA ALA A 88 -1.31 -2.25 9.09
C ALA A 88 -1.55 -1.55 7.74
N GLN A 89 -1.02 -0.33 7.56
CA GLN A 89 -1.19 0.47 6.35
C GLN A 89 -0.85 -0.29 5.06
N GLY A 90 0.23 -1.07 5.06
CA GLY A 90 0.69 -1.82 3.90
C GLY A 90 -0.17 -3.02 3.53
N ALA A 91 -1.12 -3.40 4.39
CA ALA A 91 -2.06 -4.50 4.15
C ALA A 91 -3.39 -4.04 3.52
N VAL A 92 -3.57 -2.74 3.29
CA VAL A 92 -4.82 -2.19 2.75
C VAL A 92 -4.89 -2.42 1.24
N GLU A 93 -5.81 -3.28 0.85
CA GLU A 93 -6.23 -3.51 -0.54
C GLU A 93 -7.75 -3.37 -0.64
N TYR A 94 -8.26 -3.06 -1.83
CA TYR A 94 -9.69 -2.88 -2.07
C TYR A 94 -10.24 -4.01 -2.95
N GLU A 95 -11.37 -4.55 -2.55
CA GLU A 95 -12.16 -5.49 -3.33
C GLU A 95 -13.62 -5.02 -3.42
N ILE A 96 -14.30 -5.43 -4.49
CA ILE A 96 -15.73 -5.19 -4.65
C ILE A 96 -16.46 -6.42 -4.14
N VAL A 97 -17.25 -6.23 -3.07
CA VAL A 97 -18.06 -7.28 -2.46
C VAL A 97 -19.53 -6.86 -2.45
N THR A 98 -20.41 -7.83 -2.67
CA THR A 98 -21.86 -7.66 -2.47
C THR A 98 -22.20 -8.12 -1.06
N PHE A 99 -22.91 -7.30 -0.31
CA PHE A 99 -23.37 -7.68 1.02
C PHE A 99 -24.51 -8.69 0.94
N ASN A 100 -24.46 -9.67 1.84
CA ASN A 100 -25.55 -10.58 2.07
C ASN A 100 -26.57 -9.91 3.01
N SER A 101 -27.86 -9.94 2.70
CA SER A 101 -28.86 -9.27 3.52
C SER A 101 -29.43 -10.14 4.65
N ASP A 102 -29.10 -11.44 4.63
CA ASP A 102 -29.65 -12.50 5.46
C ASP A 102 -31.16 -12.75 5.26
N PHE A 103 -31.72 -12.35 4.10
CA PHE A 103 -33.12 -12.61 3.75
C PHE A 103 -33.28 -13.75 2.74
N ALA A 104 -34.38 -14.49 2.87
CA ALA A 104 -34.73 -15.50 1.88
C ALA A 104 -35.38 -14.85 0.65
N GLU A 105 -36.10 -13.75 0.88
CA GLU A 105 -36.90 -13.02 -0.10
C GLU A 105 -36.06 -12.42 -1.23
N ASP A 106 -34.80 -12.06 -0.94
CA ASP A 106 -33.86 -11.54 -1.95
C ASP A 106 -32.85 -12.60 -2.43
N HIS A 107 -33.08 -13.88 -2.09
CA HIS A 107 -32.25 -15.02 -2.47
C HIS A 107 -30.79 -14.95 -1.98
N SER A 108 -30.46 -14.09 -1.02
CA SER A 108 -29.12 -14.01 -0.45
C SER A 108 -28.82 -15.15 0.54
N GLY A 109 -29.86 -15.75 1.14
CA GLY A 109 -29.70 -16.81 2.14
C GLY A 109 -29.06 -16.26 3.43
N THR A 110 -28.66 -17.13 4.36
CA THR A 110 -28.05 -16.68 5.63
C THR A 110 -26.54 -16.92 5.65
N THR A 111 -25.77 -15.95 6.14
CA THR A 111 -24.34 -16.13 6.38
C THR A 111 -24.08 -17.06 7.57
N LYS A 112 -22.85 -17.60 7.67
CA LYS A 112 -22.40 -18.38 8.83
C LYS A 112 -22.33 -17.59 10.14
N PHE A 113 -22.51 -16.27 10.11
CA PHE A 113 -22.45 -15.38 11.27
C PHE A 113 -23.83 -15.04 11.82
N TYR A 114 -24.89 -15.40 11.10
CA TYR A 114 -26.27 -15.15 11.47
C TYR A 114 -26.66 -15.89 12.76
N GLY A 115 -27.39 -15.20 13.64
CA GLY A 115 -27.96 -15.79 14.84
C GLY A 115 -26.94 -16.14 15.92
N ALA A 116 -27.25 -17.18 16.70
CA ALA A 116 -26.44 -17.63 17.83
C ALA A 116 -26.31 -19.15 17.93
N SER A 117 -26.41 -19.84 16.79
CA SER A 117 -26.14 -21.28 16.73
C SER A 117 -24.69 -21.59 17.13
N PRO A 118 -24.36 -22.85 17.47
CA PRO A 118 -22.98 -23.27 17.71
C PRO A 118 -22.04 -22.93 16.54
N GLU A 119 -22.51 -23.05 15.30
CA GLU A 119 -21.78 -22.69 14.08
C GLU A 119 -21.51 -21.20 14.02
N ALA A 120 -22.51 -20.36 14.30
CA ALA A 120 -22.35 -18.92 14.37
C ALA A 120 -21.37 -18.51 15.47
N ASN A 121 -21.49 -19.08 16.67
CA ASN A 121 -20.58 -18.82 17.77
C ASN A 121 -19.14 -19.21 17.42
N LYS A 122 -18.95 -20.32 16.69
CA LYS A 122 -17.63 -20.73 16.17
C LYS A 122 -17.12 -19.73 15.13
N ALA A 123 -17.96 -19.30 14.18
CA ALA A 123 -17.57 -18.34 13.15
C ALA A 123 -17.13 -17.00 13.76
N TRP A 124 -17.90 -16.47 14.72
CA TRP A 124 -17.55 -15.26 15.46
C TRP A 124 -16.28 -15.43 16.29
N LYS A 125 -16.08 -16.58 16.94
CA LYS A 125 -14.84 -16.87 17.65
C LYS A 125 -13.63 -16.81 16.70
N THR A 126 -13.68 -17.52 15.57
CA THR A 126 -12.61 -17.51 14.57
C THR A 126 -12.36 -16.12 13.99
N LEU A 127 -13.41 -15.33 13.74
CA LEU A 127 -13.26 -13.94 13.28
C LEU A 127 -12.47 -13.09 14.29
N MET A 128 -12.61 -13.37 15.58
CA MET A 128 -11.95 -12.64 16.68
C MET A 128 -10.59 -13.22 17.08
N ASP A 129 -10.12 -14.30 16.46
CA ASP A 129 -8.80 -14.89 16.76
C ASP A 129 -7.64 -13.85 16.72
N PRO A 130 -7.58 -12.90 15.76
CA PRO A 130 -6.54 -11.87 15.71
C PRO A 130 -6.89 -10.58 16.49
N TYR A 131 -7.79 -10.64 17.48
CA TYR A 131 -8.23 -9.45 18.24
C TYR A 131 -7.05 -8.65 18.82
N THR A 132 -6.11 -9.34 19.46
CA THR A 132 -4.89 -8.75 20.00
C THR A 132 -3.70 -9.11 19.14
N VAL A 133 -2.96 -8.08 18.75
CA VAL A 133 -1.76 -8.19 17.93
C VAL A 133 -0.56 -7.59 18.66
N GLN A 134 0.63 -7.94 18.17
CA GLN A 134 1.89 -7.36 18.64
C GLN A 134 2.52 -6.51 17.54
N ILE A 135 3.16 -5.42 17.93
CA ILE A 135 3.96 -4.57 17.04
C ILE A 135 5.37 -4.44 17.61
N ASN A 136 6.36 -4.24 16.74
CA ASN A 136 7.75 -4.06 17.14
C ASN A 136 8.00 -2.62 17.65
N GLY A 137 9.16 -2.40 18.27
CA GLY A 137 9.50 -1.10 18.83
C GLY A 137 9.68 0.05 17.82
N GLN A 138 9.86 -0.20 16.52
CA GLN A 138 9.87 0.86 15.51
C GLN A 138 8.45 1.28 15.15
N GLU A 139 7.56 0.30 14.95
CA GLU A 139 6.13 0.55 14.70
C GLU A 139 5.50 1.31 15.87
N ALA A 140 5.81 0.92 17.10
CA ALA A 140 5.29 1.55 18.32
C ALA A 140 5.71 3.02 18.51
N LYS A 141 6.72 3.53 17.78
CA LYS A 141 7.09 4.95 17.83
C LYS A 141 6.21 5.83 16.96
N GLY A 142 5.58 5.27 15.92
CA GLY A 142 4.79 6.03 14.96
C GLY A 142 3.31 6.19 15.34
N ILE A 143 2.83 5.43 16.34
CA ILE A 143 1.42 5.38 16.71
C ILE A 143 1.02 6.62 17.52
N SER A 144 -0.27 7.00 17.45
CA SER A 144 -0.79 8.22 18.07
C SER A 144 -0.72 8.24 19.59
N HIS A 145 -0.78 7.06 20.22
CA HIS A 145 -0.75 6.90 21.68
C HIS A 145 0.21 5.78 22.06
N PRO A 146 1.09 5.98 23.06
CA PRO A 146 1.97 4.91 23.56
C PRO A 146 1.15 3.71 24.03
N THR A 147 1.69 2.52 23.80
CA THR A 147 1.08 1.27 24.25
C THR A 147 2.02 0.47 25.14
N SER A 148 1.47 -0.50 25.85
CA SER A 148 2.20 -1.31 26.82
C SER A 148 3.16 -2.29 26.14
N LYS A 149 4.32 -2.52 26.77
CA LYS A 149 5.24 -3.58 26.37
C LYS A 149 4.69 -4.95 26.75
N ILE A 150 5.02 -5.97 25.96
CA ILE A 150 4.73 -7.36 26.30
C ILE A 150 5.77 -7.83 27.32
N SER A 151 5.33 -8.14 28.55
CA SER A 151 6.26 -8.44 29.67
C SER A 151 7.22 -9.60 29.39
N LYS A 152 6.76 -10.60 28.61
CA LYS A 152 7.58 -11.76 28.21
C LYS A 152 8.45 -11.52 26.97
N ASN A 153 8.25 -10.41 26.27
CA ASN A 153 9.01 -10.06 25.07
C ASN A 153 9.11 -8.52 24.94
N PRO A 154 10.02 -7.87 25.67
CA PRO A 154 10.06 -6.41 25.85
C PRO A 154 10.38 -5.59 24.59
N ASP A 155 10.78 -6.24 23.50
CA ASP A 155 10.98 -5.63 22.18
C ASP A 155 9.66 -5.39 21.42
N TYR A 156 8.58 -5.98 21.93
CA TYR A 156 7.25 -5.93 21.34
C TYR A 156 6.24 -5.29 22.28
N TYR A 157 5.18 -4.81 21.65
CA TYR A 157 4.15 -3.99 22.24
C TYR A 157 2.78 -4.58 21.92
N ILE A 158 1.89 -4.62 22.92
CA ILE A 158 0.53 -5.14 22.75
C ILE A 158 -0.38 -4.05 22.16
N THR A 159 -1.26 -4.40 21.22
CA THR A 159 -2.24 -3.49 20.64
C THR A 159 -3.41 -4.27 20.03
N ASN A 160 -4.47 -3.58 19.60
CA ASN A 160 -5.52 -4.14 18.76
C ASN A 160 -5.78 -3.20 17.57
N LEU A 161 -6.22 -3.72 16.41
CA LEU A 161 -6.83 -2.86 15.38
C LEU A 161 -8.26 -2.51 15.82
N ASP A 162 -8.70 -1.28 15.59
CA ASP A 162 -9.99 -0.81 16.10
C ASP A 162 -11.18 -1.56 15.46
N VAL A 163 -11.07 -2.02 14.21
CA VAL A 163 -12.08 -2.90 13.59
C VAL A 163 -12.38 -4.15 14.44
N TYR A 164 -11.39 -4.75 15.10
CA TYR A 164 -11.62 -5.90 15.96
C TYR A 164 -12.27 -5.51 17.30
N HIS A 165 -11.97 -4.33 17.83
CA HIS A 165 -12.69 -3.77 18.97
C HIS A 165 -14.17 -3.53 18.66
N GLN A 166 -14.47 -2.93 17.50
CA GLN A 166 -15.84 -2.72 17.01
C GLN A 166 -16.60 -4.05 16.83
N LEU A 167 -15.95 -5.05 16.21
CA LEU A 167 -16.52 -6.38 16.02
C LEU A 167 -16.73 -7.13 17.35
N HIS A 168 -15.85 -6.96 18.34
CA HIS A 168 -16.01 -7.51 19.68
C HIS A 168 -17.26 -6.97 20.36
N CYS A 169 -17.45 -5.64 20.35
CA CYS A 169 -18.64 -4.99 20.90
C CYS A 169 -19.91 -5.48 20.18
N LEU A 170 -19.87 -5.59 18.85
CA LEU A 170 -21.00 -6.08 18.07
C LEU A 170 -21.35 -7.55 18.40
N ASN A 171 -20.35 -8.41 18.60
CA ASN A 171 -20.56 -9.80 19.01
C ASN A 171 -21.17 -9.90 20.41
N ASP A 172 -20.81 -9.00 21.32
CA ASP A 172 -21.40 -8.97 22.67
C ASP A 172 -22.86 -8.51 22.63
N ILE A 173 -23.21 -7.55 21.77
CA ILE A 173 -24.61 -7.19 21.47
C ILE A 173 -25.36 -8.40 20.91
N ARG A 174 -24.75 -9.15 19.99
CA ARG A 174 -25.35 -10.37 19.42
C ARG A 174 -25.66 -11.42 20.48
N LYS A 175 -24.72 -11.67 21.40
CA LYS A 175 -24.93 -12.60 22.52
C LYS A 175 -26.03 -12.09 23.45
N PHE A 176 -26.08 -10.78 23.71
CA PHE A 176 -27.16 -10.17 24.49
C PHE A 176 -28.53 -10.41 23.85
N VAL A 177 -28.67 -10.16 22.55
CA VAL A 177 -29.93 -10.44 21.80
C VAL A 177 -30.33 -11.91 21.92
N SER A 178 -29.38 -12.83 21.76
CA SER A 178 -29.63 -14.26 21.93
C SER A 178 -30.08 -14.61 23.34
N HIS A 179 -29.41 -14.06 24.36
CA HIS A 179 -29.74 -14.32 25.76
C HIS A 179 -31.13 -13.78 26.09
N TYR A 180 -31.39 -12.51 25.77
CA TYR A 180 -32.66 -11.83 26.00
C TYR A 180 -33.84 -12.56 25.35
N ASN A 181 -33.67 -13.03 24.10
CA ASN A 181 -34.71 -13.80 23.42
C ASN A 181 -34.97 -15.16 24.09
N SER A 182 -33.93 -15.81 24.60
CA SER A 182 -34.04 -17.12 25.26
C SER A 182 -34.61 -17.06 26.68
N THR A 183 -34.44 -15.94 27.40
CA THR A 183 -34.84 -15.82 28.80
C THR A 183 -36.14 -15.07 29.00
N GLU A 184 -36.36 -14.00 28.23
CA GLU A 184 -37.51 -13.11 28.43
C GLU A 184 -38.67 -13.44 27.49
N HIS A 185 -38.43 -14.16 26.38
CA HIS A 185 -39.43 -14.45 25.32
C HIS A 185 -40.17 -13.20 24.79
N LEU A 186 -39.59 -12.01 24.97
CA LEU A 186 -40.22 -10.73 24.62
C LEU A 186 -40.07 -10.36 23.15
N LEU A 187 -39.21 -11.06 22.40
CA LEU A 187 -39.04 -10.82 20.97
C LEU A 187 -39.81 -11.87 20.18
N ASP A 188 -40.65 -11.42 19.27
CA ASP A 188 -41.23 -12.33 18.28
C ASP A 188 -40.16 -12.80 17.27
N ARG A 189 -40.54 -13.76 16.43
CA ARG A 189 -39.65 -14.34 15.42
C ARG A 189 -39.13 -13.29 14.43
N LEU A 190 -39.97 -12.34 14.00
CA LEU A 190 -39.60 -11.31 13.03
C LEU A 190 -38.63 -10.31 13.64
N GLN A 191 -38.86 -9.89 14.88
CA GLN A 191 -37.96 -9.01 15.62
C GLN A 191 -36.60 -9.65 15.82
N THR A 192 -36.56 -10.92 16.24
CA THR A 192 -35.33 -11.68 16.43
C THR A 192 -34.54 -11.79 15.13
N MET A 193 -35.20 -12.20 14.05
CA MET A 193 -34.60 -12.29 12.72
C MET A 193 -34.04 -10.94 12.31
N HIS A 194 -34.81 -9.86 12.48
CA HIS A 194 -34.40 -8.53 12.09
C HIS A 194 -33.18 -8.05 12.91
N LYS A 195 -33.10 -8.36 14.22
CA LYS A 195 -31.89 -8.02 15.00
C LYS A 195 -30.66 -8.77 14.48
N PHE A 196 -30.76 -10.05 14.16
CA PHE A 196 -29.62 -10.82 13.67
C PHE A 196 -29.16 -10.39 12.27
N HIS A 197 -30.09 -10.13 11.36
CA HIS A 197 -29.78 -9.57 10.03
C HIS A 197 -29.07 -8.21 10.17
N CYS A 198 -29.57 -7.32 11.05
CA CYS A 198 -28.95 -6.02 11.30
C CYS A 198 -27.52 -6.18 11.85
N ILE A 199 -27.31 -7.10 12.78
CA ILE A 199 -25.99 -7.39 13.35
C ILE A 199 -25.03 -7.86 12.25
N ASP A 200 -25.45 -8.75 11.36
CA ASP A 200 -24.56 -9.20 10.29
C ASP A 200 -24.29 -8.11 9.24
N SER A 201 -25.30 -7.31 8.91
CA SER A 201 -25.14 -6.14 8.03
C SER A 201 -24.10 -5.15 8.59
N ILE A 202 -24.15 -4.87 9.90
CA ILE A 202 -23.14 -4.04 10.57
C ILE A 202 -21.78 -4.74 10.52
N ARG A 203 -21.68 -6.05 10.80
CA ARG A 203 -20.41 -6.80 10.71
C ARG A 203 -19.77 -6.65 9.33
N GLN A 204 -20.57 -6.82 8.26
CA GLN A 204 -20.11 -6.66 6.88
C GLN A 204 -19.63 -5.22 6.62
N SER A 205 -20.36 -4.21 7.10
CA SER A 205 -19.97 -2.81 7.00
C SER A 205 -18.65 -2.49 7.72
N LEU A 206 -18.46 -3.02 8.94
CA LEU A 206 -17.23 -2.85 9.72
C LEU A 206 -16.03 -3.50 9.03
N MET A 207 -16.19 -4.68 8.44
CA MET A 207 -15.12 -5.34 7.69
C MET A 207 -14.81 -4.61 6.36
N CYS A 208 -15.83 -4.09 5.68
CA CYS A 208 -15.67 -3.34 4.44
C CYS A 208 -15.03 -1.96 4.66
N ASN A 209 -15.28 -1.34 5.83
CA ASN A 209 -14.70 -0.06 6.23
C ASN A 209 -13.77 -0.26 7.43
N ALA A 210 -12.94 -1.30 7.39
CA ALA A 210 -12.09 -1.70 8.51
C ALA A 210 -11.21 -0.54 9.00
N ASP A 211 -11.47 -0.09 10.22
CA ASP A 211 -10.64 0.90 10.90
C ASP A 211 -9.34 0.25 11.37
N ILE A 212 -8.24 0.59 10.69
CA ILE A 212 -6.91 0.07 11.00
C ILE A 212 -6.13 0.94 11.99
N SER A 213 -6.77 1.94 12.61
CA SER A 213 -6.18 2.63 13.76
C SER A 213 -5.99 1.65 14.93
N LEU A 214 -5.14 2.05 15.89
CA LEU A 214 -4.74 1.18 16.98
C LEU A 214 -5.37 1.58 18.30
N VAL A 215 -5.99 0.59 18.95
CA VAL A 215 -6.36 0.63 20.36
C VAL A 215 -5.12 0.35 21.19
N HIS A 216 -4.66 1.38 21.92
CA HIS A 216 -3.48 1.28 22.76
C HIS A 216 -3.83 0.66 24.13
N TRP A 217 -2.82 0.11 24.79
CA TRP A 217 -2.93 -0.50 26.10
C TRP A 217 -2.10 0.26 27.11
N TYR A 218 -2.65 0.44 28.31
CA TYR A 218 -1.96 1.12 29.40
C TYR A 218 -2.03 0.27 30.68
N TRP A 219 -1.08 0.48 31.59
CA TRP A 219 -1.16 -0.11 32.92
C TRP A 219 -2.14 0.68 33.77
N ALA A 220 -3.23 0.03 34.22
CA ALA A 220 -4.13 0.61 35.21
C ALA A 220 -3.69 0.17 36.62
N PRO A 221 -3.24 1.09 37.50
CA PRO A 221 -2.77 0.73 38.84
C PRO A 221 -3.83 0.06 39.71
N ASN A 222 -5.09 0.42 39.50
CA ASN A 222 -6.26 -0.24 40.07
C ASN A 222 -7.18 -0.59 38.91
N PRO A 223 -7.46 -1.87 38.61
CA PRO A 223 -7.19 -3.09 39.39
C PRO A 223 -5.80 -3.76 39.22
N GLY A 224 -4.76 -3.06 38.76
CA GLY A 224 -3.41 -3.62 38.69
C GLY A 224 -3.20 -4.54 37.49
N LYS A 225 -3.68 -4.13 36.31
CA LYS A 225 -3.50 -4.87 35.06
C LYS A 225 -3.45 -3.94 33.86
N HIS A 226 -2.98 -4.45 32.73
CA HIS A 226 -3.07 -3.72 31.46
C HIS A 226 -4.51 -3.70 30.95
N PHE A 227 -4.95 -2.56 30.44
CA PHE A 227 -6.27 -2.38 29.83
C PHE A 227 -6.16 -1.75 28.45
N PRO A 228 -7.02 -2.15 27.49
CA PRO A 228 -7.19 -1.43 26.25
C PRO A 228 -7.89 -0.08 26.50
N ASN A 229 -7.48 0.94 25.77
CA ASN A 229 -8.14 2.23 25.71
C ASN A 229 -8.48 2.54 24.25
N ALA A 230 -9.77 2.48 23.94
CA ALA A 230 -10.30 2.79 22.61
C ALA A 230 -10.42 4.30 22.34
N THR A 231 -10.05 5.16 23.31
CA THR A 231 -9.89 6.60 23.06
C THR A 231 -8.63 6.82 22.24
N THR A 232 -8.72 6.68 20.92
CA THR A 232 -7.61 6.80 19.99
C THR A 232 -7.96 7.73 18.82
N THR A 233 -6.99 7.99 17.96
CA THR A 233 -7.16 8.85 16.78
C THR A 233 -7.60 8.00 15.60
N HIS A 234 -8.60 8.48 14.85
CA HIS A 234 -9.17 7.79 13.70
C HIS A 234 -9.13 8.68 12.44
N ILE A 235 -9.18 8.06 11.27
CA ILE A 235 -9.50 8.76 10.02
C ILE A 235 -10.96 8.47 9.69
N CYS A 236 -11.77 9.52 9.64
CA CYS A 236 -13.19 9.42 9.36
C CYS A 236 -13.56 10.21 8.11
N LYS A 237 -14.62 9.75 7.43
CA LYS A 237 -15.34 10.60 6.47
C LYS A 237 -15.99 11.74 7.26
N LYS A 238 -15.91 12.98 6.75
CA LYS A 238 -16.45 14.15 7.46
C LYS A 238 -17.98 14.06 7.56
N TRP A 239 -18.49 13.67 8.74
CA TRP A 239 -19.91 13.42 8.98
C TRP A 239 -20.83 14.53 8.49
N THR A 240 -20.53 15.77 8.87
CA THR A 240 -21.32 16.95 8.49
C THR A 240 -21.52 17.08 6.99
N LYS A 241 -20.54 16.71 6.16
CA LYS A 241 -20.68 16.75 4.70
C LYS A 241 -21.57 15.64 4.15
N ILE A 242 -21.57 14.49 4.78
CA ILE A 242 -22.48 13.38 4.42
C ILE A 242 -23.90 13.73 4.85
N GLU A 243 -24.06 14.26 6.06
CA GLU A 243 -25.34 14.67 6.63
C GLU A 243 -25.97 15.82 5.82
N ASP A 244 -25.21 16.85 5.48
CA ASP A 244 -25.67 17.96 4.62
C ASP A 244 -26.25 17.41 3.30
N TRP A 245 -25.55 16.47 2.66
CA TRP A 245 -26.01 15.83 1.43
C TRP A 245 -27.27 14.99 1.65
N ALA A 246 -27.31 14.19 2.72
CA ALA A 246 -28.48 13.35 3.03
C ALA A 246 -29.73 14.20 3.28
N ILE A 247 -29.58 15.32 3.99
CA ILE A 247 -30.68 16.26 4.23
C ILE A 247 -31.15 16.90 2.93
N SER A 248 -30.25 17.35 2.05
CA SER A 248 -30.64 17.99 0.79
C SER A 248 -31.29 17.03 -0.22
N HIS A 249 -31.11 15.72 -0.05
CA HIS A 249 -31.69 14.67 -0.89
C HIS A 249 -32.75 13.84 -0.16
N ARG A 250 -33.19 14.28 1.03
CA ARG A 250 -34.18 13.54 1.82
C ARG A 250 -35.47 13.41 1.02
N LEU A 251 -35.94 12.17 0.87
CA LEU A 251 -37.23 11.87 0.27
C LEU A 251 -38.34 12.51 1.11
N ASP A 252 -39.23 13.22 0.43
CA ASP A 252 -40.50 13.64 1.01
C ASP A 252 -41.42 12.43 1.05
N GLU A 253 -41.77 11.94 2.25
CA GLU A 253 -42.53 10.71 2.44
C GLU A 253 -43.90 10.79 1.75
N GLU A 254 -44.49 11.99 1.62
CA GLU A 254 -45.74 12.20 0.87
C GLU A 254 -45.61 11.88 -0.62
N LYS A 255 -44.38 11.88 -1.16
CA LYS A 255 -44.09 11.60 -2.57
C LYS A 255 -43.79 10.13 -2.85
N PHE A 256 -43.81 9.26 -1.85
CA PHE A 256 -43.49 7.84 -2.02
C PHE A 256 -44.56 6.93 -1.42
N ASP A 257 -45.32 6.28 -2.31
CA ASP A 257 -46.27 5.23 -1.93
C ASP A 257 -45.63 3.85 -2.12
N GLN A 258 -45.28 3.22 -1.01
CA GLN A 258 -44.64 1.90 -0.95
C GLN A 258 -45.49 0.78 -1.57
N ARG A 259 -46.80 1.00 -1.77
CA ARG A 259 -47.73 0.02 -2.32
C ARG A 259 -48.05 0.27 -3.79
N LYS A 260 -47.53 1.34 -4.37
CA LYS A 260 -47.78 1.70 -5.76
C LYS A 260 -46.54 1.40 -6.60
N PHE A 261 -46.65 0.34 -7.39
CA PHE A 261 -45.66 0.03 -8.42
C PHE A 261 -45.73 1.06 -9.55
N ILE A 262 -44.56 1.45 -10.06
CA ILE A 262 -44.40 2.35 -11.21
C ILE A 262 -43.45 1.63 -12.17
N ASP A 263 -43.90 1.47 -13.42
CA ASP A 263 -43.16 0.84 -14.52
C ASP A 263 -42.00 1.71 -15.04
#